data_AF-A0A2W7PSM0-F1
#
_entry.id   AF-A0A2W7PSM0-F1
#
_cell.length_a   1.000
_cell.length_b   1.000
_cell.length_c   1.000
_cell.angle_alpha   90.00
_cell.angle_beta   90.00
_cell.angle_gamma   90.00
#
_symmetry.space_group_name_H-M   'P 1'
#
loop_
_entity.id
_entity.type
_entity.pdbx_description
1 polymer ?
#
loop_
_entity_poly.entity_id
_entity_poly.type
_entity_poly.pdbx_seq_one_letter_code
_entity_poly.pdbx_strand_id
1 'polypeptide(L)'
;MIQMRILAMVAMTLMAVSASAQEASDLSDTGVLDALQEAIDASDEARVLELMQEAESRGLTIEARGGAPRCEQPVVPKVGALEHPFRWGMAKQAHGIRLRQLAMEQGYCGCLSELMDFAEFTRERTGKSPEALTEDDLATIREWYHGIRGEIREPYIAYRNRQCGD
;
A
#
# COMPACT_ATOMS: atom_id res chain seq x y z
N MET A 1 -46.01 18.51 53.86
CA MET A 1 -45.68 18.76 52.44
C MET A 1 -44.43 19.63 52.39
N ILE A 2 -43.27 18.98 52.46
CA ILE A 2 -42.26 18.86 51.38
C ILE A 2 -41.47 20.16 51.16
N GLN A 3 -40.32 20.24 51.82
CA GLN A 3 -39.09 20.78 51.23
C GLN A 3 -37.88 20.13 51.92
N MET A 4 -37.12 19.31 51.20
CA MET A 4 -35.67 19.29 51.35
C MET A 4 -34.99 18.72 50.11
N ARG A 5 -33.91 19.40 49.73
CA ARG A 5 -33.08 19.24 48.54
C ARG A 5 -32.39 17.88 48.51
N ILE A 6 -32.27 17.26 47.34
CA ILE A 6 -31.24 16.24 47.07
C ILE A 6 -30.55 16.59 45.74
N LEU A 7 -29.22 16.56 45.84
CA LEU A 7 -28.21 16.80 44.82
C LEU A 7 -28.34 15.89 43.59
N ALA A 8 -27.99 16.48 42.44
CA ALA A 8 -27.11 15.96 41.39
C ALA A 8 -26.92 14.43 41.26
N MET A 9 -27.15 13.93 40.04
CA MET A 9 -26.14 13.15 39.33
C MET A 9 -26.46 13.15 37.83
N VAL A 10 -25.68 13.92 37.07
CA VAL A 10 -25.57 13.78 35.63
C VAL A 10 -24.75 12.51 35.39
N ALA A 11 -25.43 11.41 35.10
CA ALA A 11 -24.77 10.21 34.59
C ALA A 11 -24.47 10.42 33.10
N MET A 12 -23.34 11.08 32.81
CA MET A 12 -22.69 10.92 31.51
C MET A 12 -22.07 9.53 31.49
N THR A 13 -22.83 8.57 30.97
CA THR A 13 -22.30 7.29 30.51
C THR A 13 -21.37 7.56 29.34
N LEU A 14 -20.09 7.76 29.63
CA LEU A 14 -19.01 7.47 28.69
C LEU A 14 -19.13 5.99 28.36
N MET A 15 -19.78 5.67 27.23
CA MET A 15 -19.55 4.39 26.57
C MET A 15 -18.09 4.39 26.15
N ALA A 16 -17.23 3.87 27.01
CA ALA A 16 -15.93 3.37 26.61
C ALA A 16 -16.23 2.22 25.66
N VAL A 17 -16.33 2.53 24.36
CA VAL A 17 -16.15 1.52 23.32
C VAL A 17 -14.70 1.12 23.46
N SER A 18 -14.45 0.04 24.19
CA SER A 18 -13.22 -0.73 24.06
C SER A 18 -13.24 -1.26 22.63
N ALA A 19 -12.74 -0.46 21.69
CA ALA A 19 -12.25 -0.98 20.43
C ALA A 19 -11.11 -1.91 20.85
N SER A 20 -11.42 -3.20 20.97
CA SER A 20 -10.41 -4.24 21.09
C SER A 20 -9.69 -4.19 19.74
N ALA A 21 -8.61 -3.40 19.68
CA ALA A 21 -7.65 -3.55 18.63
C ALA A 21 -7.16 -5.00 18.76
N GLN A 22 -7.48 -5.83 17.77
CA GLN A 22 -7.03 -7.20 17.70
C GLN A 22 -5.50 -7.18 17.85
N GLU A 23 -4.94 -7.89 18.84
CA GLU A 23 -3.49 -7.86 19.06
C GLU A 23 -2.77 -8.37 17.81
N ALA A 24 -1.60 -7.81 17.49
CA ALA A 24 -0.85 -8.22 16.30
C ALA A 24 -0.57 -9.73 16.27
N SER A 25 -0.37 -10.34 17.46
CA SER A 25 -0.16 -11.78 17.64
C SER A 25 -1.33 -12.65 17.21
N ASP A 26 -2.57 -12.13 17.27
CA ASP A 26 -3.77 -12.88 16.89
C ASP A 26 -4.02 -12.89 15.38
N LEU A 27 -3.33 -12.02 14.63
CA LEU A 27 -3.47 -11.93 13.19
C LEU A 27 -2.75 -13.11 12.51
N SER A 28 -3.28 -13.57 11.38
CA SER A 28 -2.51 -14.44 10.47
C SER A 28 -1.36 -13.66 9.84
N ASP A 29 -0.39 -14.35 9.24
CA ASP A 29 0.74 -13.69 8.57
C ASP A 29 0.32 -12.67 7.50
N THR A 30 -0.73 -13.00 6.73
CA THR A 30 -1.33 -12.05 5.79
C THR A 30 -2.08 -10.92 6.51
N GLY A 31 -2.74 -11.22 7.63
CA GLY A 31 -3.43 -10.23 8.46
C GLY A 31 -2.48 -9.20 9.08
N VAL A 32 -1.27 -9.61 9.49
CA VAL A 32 -0.23 -8.68 9.99
C VAL A 32 0.18 -7.68 8.91
N LEU A 33 0.41 -8.15 7.67
CA LEU A 33 0.81 -7.29 6.55
C LEU A 33 -0.32 -6.34 6.10
N ASP A 34 -1.58 -6.80 6.11
CA ASP A 34 -2.72 -5.97 5.74
C ASP A 34 -3.01 -4.90 6.81
N ALA A 35 -3.00 -5.27 8.08
CA ALA A 35 -3.14 -4.32 9.19
C ALA A 35 -1.98 -3.31 9.21
N LEU A 36 -0.77 -3.72 8.81
CA LEU A 36 0.40 -2.83 8.77
C LEU A 36 0.20 -1.74 7.73
N GLN A 37 -0.34 -2.08 6.55
CA GLN A 37 -0.71 -1.07 5.58
C GLN A 37 -1.81 -0.14 6.12
N GLU A 38 -2.88 -0.69 6.69
CA GLU A 38 -4.00 0.12 7.20
C GLU A 38 -3.52 1.13 8.27
N ALA A 39 -2.59 0.71 9.13
CA ALA A 39 -1.97 1.57 10.12
C ALA A 39 -1.10 2.67 9.49
N ILE A 40 -0.34 2.36 8.42
CA ILE A 40 0.42 3.36 7.65
C ILE A 40 -0.52 4.39 7.01
N ASP A 41 -1.62 3.92 6.40
CA ASP A 41 -2.58 4.78 5.72
C ASP A 41 -3.34 5.67 6.72
N ALA A 42 -3.62 5.15 7.92
CA ALA A 42 -4.20 5.90 9.03
C ALA A 42 -3.20 6.80 9.77
N SER A 43 -1.91 6.73 9.44
CA SER A 43 -0.82 7.40 10.19
C SER A 43 -0.80 7.03 11.69
N ASP A 44 -1.18 5.79 12.01
CA ASP A 44 -1.14 5.24 13.37
C ASP A 44 0.25 4.67 13.67
N GLU A 45 1.17 5.55 14.04
CA GLU A 45 2.57 5.23 14.29
C GLU A 45 2.77 4.12 15.33
N ALA A 46 1.93 4.09 16.37
CA ALA A 46 2.01 3.10 17.43
C ALA A 46 1.65 1.71 16.90
N ARG A 47 0.57 1.63 16.11
CA ARG A 47 0.13 0.39 15.50
C ARG A 47 1.07 -0.10 14.39
N VAL A 48 1.66 0.82 13.63
CA VAL A 48 2.70 0.51 12.63
C VAL A 48 3.90 -0.18 13.31
N LEU A 49 4.39 0.39 14.43
CA LEU A 49 5.54 -0.17 15.13
C LEU A 49 5.26 -1.57 15.68
N GLU A 50 4.09 -1.77 16.29
CA GLU A 50 3.65 -3.07 16.81
C GLU A 50 3.61 -4.14 15.70
N LEU A 51 2.99 -3.80 14.56
CA LEU A 51 2.83 -4.73 13.45
C LEU A 51 4.15 -5.00 12.70
N MET A 52 5.06 -4.03 12.66
CA MET A 52 6.42 -4.24 12.13
C MET A 52 7.22 -5.21 13.00
N GLN A 53 7.15 -5.07 14.32
CA GLN A 53 7.82 -5.99 15.25
C GLN A 53 7.27 -7.41 15.12
N GLU A 54 5.96 -7.55 14.95
CA GLU A 54 5.33 -8.85 14.76
C GLU A 54 5.66 -9.46 13.39
N ALA A 55 5.73 -8.66 12.34
CA ALA A 55 6.19 -9.13 11.03
C ALA A 55 7.64 -9.62 11.10
N GLU A 56 8.51 -8.88 11.80
CA GLU A 56 9.91 -9.27 11.99
C GLU A 56 10.06 -10.54 12.84
N SER A 57 9.31 -10.67 13.95
CA SER A 57 9.33 -11.83 14.83
C SER A 57 8.96 -13.13 14.10
N ARG A 58 8.08 -13.01 13.10
CA ARG A 58 7.61 -14.12 12.25
C ARG A 58 8.45 -14.33 11.00
N GLY A 59 9.52 -13.56 10.78
CA GLY A 59 10.31 -13.62 9.56
C GLY A 59 9.51 -13.25 8.30
N LEU A 60 8.42 -12.51 8.47
CA LEU A 60 7.60 -12.00 7.37
C LEU A 60 8.34 -10.83 6.74
N THR A 61 9.17 -11.15 5.77
CA THR A 61 9.56 -10.14 4.77
C THR A 61 8.30 -9.66 4.06
N ILE A 62 8.24 -8.38 3.65
CA ILE A 62 7.16 -7.82 2.80
C ILE A 62 6.95 -8.68 1.52
N GLU A 63 7.89 -9.58 1.21
CA GLU A 63 7.95 -10.48 0.07
C GLU A 63 7.29 -11.87 0.34
N ALA A 64 6.92 -12.19 1.59
CA ALA A 64 6.40 -13.50 2.00
C ALA A 64 4.88 -13.66 1.79
N ARG A 65 4.29 -12.92 0.85
CA ARG A 65 2.86 -13.04 0.50
C ARG A 65 2.70 -14.01 -0.67
N GLY A 66 2.33 -15.25 -0.35
CA GLY A 66 1.56 -16.14 -1.24
C GLY A 66 2.37 -17.08 -2.14
N GLY A 67 1.96 -18.34 -2.15
CA GLY A 67 2.43 -19.40 -3.06
C GLY A 67 2.01 -19.23 -4.52
N ALA A 68 1.94 -18.00 -5.02
CA ALA A 68 1.93 -17.72 -6.45
C ALA A 68 3.31 -18.08 -7.05
N PRO A 69 3.43 -18.37 -8.36
CA PRO A 69 4.74 -18.44 -9.00
C PRO A 69 5.54 -17.21 -8.56
N ARG A 70 6.81 -17.40 -8.15
CA ARG A 70 7.68 -16.31 -7.68
C ARG A 70 7.87 -15.32 -8.82
N CYS A 71 6.94 -14.39 -8.97
CA CYS A 71 6.99 -13.37 -9.99
C CYS A 71 8.19 -12.48 -9.65
N GLU A 72 9.11 -12.36 -10.60
CA GLU A 72 10.20 -11.41 -10.46
C GLU A 72 9.61 -10.01 -10.33
N GLN A 73 10.12 -9.26 -9.34
CA GLN A 73 9.73 -7.87 -9.16
C GLN A 73 10.16 -7.06 -10.38
N PRO A 74 9.35 -6.10 -10.84
CA PRO A 74 9.74 -5.21 -11.93
C PRO A 74 11.08 -4.53 -11.65
N VAL A 75 12.02 -4.65 -12.59
CA VAL A 75 13.36 -4.08 -12.48
C VAL A 75 13.31 -2.60 -12.81
N VAL A 76 13.71 -1.77 -11.84
CA VAL A 76 13.84 -0.32 -12.00
C VAL A 76 15.31 0.05 -11.88
N PRO A 77 15.94 0.60 -12.93
CA PRO A 77 17.36 0.95 -12.89
C PRO A 77 17.62 2.14 -11.96
N LYS A 78 18.78 2.13 -11.31
CA LYS A 78 19.29 3.28 -10.53
C LYS A 78 20.28 4.04 -11.39
N VAL A 79 19.78 4.89 -12.27
CA VAL A 79 20.57 5.66 -13.24
C VAL A 79 20.12 7.11 -13.26
N GLY A 80 21.06 8.03 -13.50
CA GLY A 80 20.76 9.46 -13.61
C GLY A 80 19.97 9.98 -12.39
N ALA A 81 18.84 10.63 -12.63
CA ALA A 81 18.01 11.17 -11.55
C ALA A 81 17.39 10.09 -10.63
N LEU A 82 17.36 8.81 -11.05
CA LEU A 82 16.90 7.66 -10.27
C LEU A 82 17.98 7.07 -9.35
N GLU A 83 19.21 7.58 -9.34
CA GLU A 83 20.21 7.16 -8.34
C GLU A 83 19.79 7.53 -6.91
N HIS A 84 18.99 8.59 -6.77
CA HIS A 84 18.48 9.01 -5.48
C HIS A 84 17.39 8.04 -4.95
N PRO A 85 17.56 7.46 -3.75
CA PRO A 85 16.73 6.34 -3.28
C PRO A 85 15.24 6.68 -3.17
N PHE A 86 14.89 7.89 -2.74
CA PHE A 86 13.49 8.32 -2.66
C PHE A 86 12.84 8.47 -4.04
N ARG A 87 13.62 8.90 -5.05
CA ARG A 87 13.12 9.07 -6.42
C ARG A 87 12.93 7.72 -7.08
N TRP A 88 13.91 6.84 -6.92
CA TRP A 88 13.81 5.44 -7.33
C TRP A 88 12.61 4.72 -6.72
N GLY A 89 12.45 4.82 -5.40
CA GLY A 89 11.34 4.17 -4.69
C GLY A 89 9.97 4.69 -5.14
N MET A 90 9.85 6.00 -5.35
CA MET A 90 8.63 6.61 -5.91
C MET A 90 8.34 6.11 -7.33
N ALA A 91 9.34 6.12 -8.22
CA ALA A 91 9.18 5.67 -9.60
C ALA A 91 8.83 4.18 -9.68
N LYS A 92 9.41 3.34 -8.81
CA LYS A 92 9.06 1.92 -8.68
C LYS A 92 7.60 1.72 -8.28
N GLN A 93 7.10 2.49 -7.31
CA GLN A 93 5.69 2.41 -6.92
C GLN A 93 4.76 2.88 -8.04
N ALA A 94 5.11 3.98 -8.72
CA ALA A 94 4.37 4.50 -9.86
C ALA A 94 4.26 3.47 -10.99
N HIS A 95 5.38 2.82 -11.36
CA HIS A 95 5.39 1.73 -12.34
C HIS A 95 4.50 0.57 -11.90
N GLY A 96 4.60 0.14 -10.65
CA GLY A 96 3.75 -0.92 -10.11
C GLY A 96 2.25 -0.59 -10.15
N ILE A 97 1.85 0.68 -9.97
CA ILE A 97 0.45 1.10 -10.16
C ILE A 97 0.03 0.96 -11.63
N ARG A 98 0.88 1.38 -12.58
CA ARG A 98 0.56 1.23 -14.01
C ARG A 98 0.38 -0.23 -14.40
N LEU A 99 1.21 -1.13 -13.87
CA LEU A 99 1.08 -2.56 -14.15
C LEU A 99 -0.24 -3.12 -13.65
N ARG A 100 -0.71 -2.70 -12.46
CA ARG A 100 -2.03 -3.11 -11.95
C ARG A 100 -3.17 -2.60 -12.82
N GLN A 101 -3.07 -1.36 -13.32
CA GLN A 101 -4.03 -0.82 -14.28
C GLN A 101 -4.06 -1.67 -15.56
N LEU A 102 -2.89 -1.94 -16.16
CA LEU A 102 -2.78 -2.78 -17.36
C LEU A 102 -3.36 -4.16 -17.13
N ALA A 103 -3.13 -4.77 -15.97
CA ALA A 103 -3.67 -6.07 -15.65
C ALA A 103 -5.21 -6.07 -15.64
N MET A 104 -5.82 -5.06 -15.02
CA MET A 104 -7.27 -4.90 -15.02
C MET A 104 -7.83 -4.57 -16.42
N GLU A 105 -7.15 -3.69 -17.17
CA GLU A 105 -7.52 -3.29 -18.53
C GLU A 105 -7.50 -4.49 -19.50
N GLN A 106 -6.54 -5.39 -19.34
CA GLN A 106 -6.32 -6.54 -20.23
C GLN A 106 -6.96 -7.84 -19.75
N GLY A 107 -7.51 -7.88 -18.52
CA GLY A 107 -7.93 -9.14 -17.90
C GLY A 107 -6.75 -10.10 -17.67
N TYR A 108 -5.56 -9.58 -17.36
CA TYR A 108 -4.35 -10.36 -17.14
C TYR A 108 -4.22 -10.91 -15.71
N CYS A 109 -3.94 -12.21 -15.59
CA CYS A 109 -3.75 -12.89 -14.30
C CYS A 109 -2.32 -13.37 -14.05
N GLY A 110 -1.40 -13.19 -15.01
CA GLY A 110 0.01 -13.56 -14.86
C GLY A 110 0.83 -12.60 -14.00
N CYS A 111 2.15 -12.66 -14.15
CA CYS A 111 3.06 -11.80 -13.40
C CYS A 111 3.02 -10.36 -13.95
N LEU A 112 2.80 -9.38 -13.07
CA LEU A 112 2.70 -7.97 -13.48
C LEU A 112 3.94 -7.47 -14.25
N SER A 113 5.12 -8.00 -13.94
CA SER A 113 6.38 -7.66 -14.63
C SER A 113 6.40 -8.05 -16.12
N GLU A 114 5.51 -8.92 -16.57
CA GLU A 114 5.39 -9.34 -17.97
C GLU A 114 4.57 -8.34 -18.81
N LEU A 115 3.83 -7.42 -18.17
CA LEU A 115 2.92 -6.51 -18.86
C LEU A 115 3.61 -5.31 -19.49
N MET A 116 4.68 -4.81 -18.86
CA MET A 116 5.37 -3.60 -19.29
C MET A 116 6.68 -3.43 -18.54
N ASP A 117 7.76 -3.11 -19.26
CA ASP A 117 9.04 -2.79 -18.63
C ASP A 117 9.09 -1.34 -18.10
N PHE A 118 10.08 -1.03 -17.26
CA PHE A 118 10.19 0.32 -16.69
C PHE A 118 10.51 1.40 -17.74
N ALA A 119 11.23 1.06 -18.81
CA ALA A 119 11.59 2.02 -19.86
C ALA A 119 10.38 2.35 -20.75
N GLU A 120 9.48 1.40 -21.00
CA GLU A 120 8.18 1.60 -21.62
C GLU A 120 7.32 2.52 -20.77
N PHE A 121 7.27 2.28 -19.46
CA PHE A 121 6.56 3.16 -18.52
C PHE A 121 7.08 4.60 -18.57
N THR A 122 8.39 4.82 -18.53
CA THR A 122 8.95 6.19 -18.56
C THR A 122 8.69 6.85 -19.91
N ARG A 123 8.76 6.11 -21.02
CA ARG A 123 8.39 6.62 -22.35
C ARG A 123 6.92 6.99 -22.43
N GLU A 124 6.02 6.15 -21.89
CA GLU A 124 4.58 6.45 -21.83
C GLU A 124 4.31 7.76 -21.08
N ARG A 125 4.99 7.98 -19.96
CA ARG A 125 4.71 9.12 -19.05
C ARG A 125 5.42 10.41 -19.44
N THR A 126 6.61 10.31 -20.02
CA THR A 126 7.52 11.46 -20.19
C THR A 126 8.11 11.58 -21.59
N GLY A 127 7.90 10.57 -22.46
CA GLY A 127 8.54 10.47 -23.76
C GLY A 127 10.03 10.12 -23.72
N LYS A 128 10.59 9.82 -22.54
CA LYS A 128 12.04 9.65 -22.32
C LYS A 128 12.39 8.26 -21.79
N SER A 129 13.64 7.85 -22.04
CA SER A 129 14.23 6.66 -21.40
C SER A 129 14.60 6.96 -19.94
N PRO A 130 14.81 5.92 -19.10
CA PRO A 130 15.19 6.10 -17.70
C PRO A 130 16.46 6.95 -17.51
N GLU A 131 17.45 6.81 -18.39
CA GLU A 131 18.73 7.52 -18.33
C GLU A 131 18.59 9.01 -18.64
N ALA A 132 17.56 9.39 -19.40
CA ALA A 132 17.31 10.76 -19.84
C ALA A 132 16.34 11.52 -18.92
N LEU A 133 15.86 10.90 -17.83
CA LEU A 133 14.94 11.52 -16.90
C LEU A 133 15.63 12.64 -16.11
N THR A 134 14.96 13.79 -16.05
CA THR A 134 15.29 14.89 -15.16
C THR A 134 14.48 14.83 -13.86
N GLU A 135 14.77 15.73 -12.93
CA GLU A 135 13.96 15.87 -11.72
C GLU A 135 12.52 16.31 -12.02
N ASP A 136 12.32 17.14 -13.04
CA ASP A 136 11.00 17.58 -13.48
C ASP A 136 10.18 16.42 -14.07
N ASP A 137 10.80 15.55 -14.87
CA ASP A 137 10.14 14.35 -15.38
C ASP A 137 9.69 13.43 -14.24
N LEU A 138 10.51 13.30 -13.20
CA LEU A 138 10.16 12.54 -12.00
C LEU A 138 9.08 13.22 -11.15
N ALA A 139 9.01 14.55 -11.18
CA ALA A 139 7.90 15.29 -10.57
C ALA A 139 6.59 15.01 -11.30
N THR A 140 6.59 14.96 -12.64
CA THR A 140 5.42 14.56 -13.44
C THR A 140 4.96 13.15 -13.11
N ILE A 141 5.89 12.19 -13.02
CA ILE A 141 5.56 10.80 -12.63
C ILE A 141 4.97 10.77 -11.21
N ARG A 142 5.52 11.56 -10.28
CA ARG A 142 5.03 11.65 -8.89
C ARG A 142 3.62 12.21 -8.81
N GLU A 143 3.35 13.29 -9.53
CA GLU A 143 2.03 13.93 -9.56
C GLU A 143 0.98 12.96 -10.08
N TRP A 144 1.27 12.28 -11.20
CA TRP A 144 0.41 11.23 -11.73
C TRP A 144 0.17 10.12 -10.69
N TYR A 145 1.23 9.60 -10.08
CA TYR A 145 1.13 8.53 -9.07
C TYR A 145 0.23 8.95 -7.90
N HIS A 146 0.41 10.15 -7.35
CA HIS A 146 -0.42 10.62 -6.24
C HIS A 146 -1.87 10.84 -6.64
N GLY A 147 -2.14 11.26 -7.88
CA GLY A 147 -3.50 11.43 -8.38
C GLY A 147 -4.30 10.15 -8.45
N ILE A 148 -3.65 8.99 -8.62
CA ILE A 148 -4.38 7.72 -8.87
C ILE A 148 -4.15 6.63 -7.82
N ARG A 149 -3.11 6.71 -6.99
CA ARG A 149 -2.70 5.58 -6.12
C ARG A 149 -3.81 5.07 -5.20
N GLY A 150 -4.67 5.97 -4.70
CA GLY A 150 -5.78 5.63 -3.83
C GLY A 150 -6.92 4.90 -4.55
N GLU A 151 -7.00 5.02 -5.88
CA GLU A 151 -8.09 4.46 -6.69
C GLU A 151 -7.77 3.06 -7.23
N ILE A 152 -6.53 2.60 -7.15
CA ILE A 152 -6.09 1.37 -7.84
C ILE A 152 -6.05 0.14 -6.93
N ARG A 153 -5.71 0.30 -5.65
CA ARG A 153 -5.47 -0.84 -4.75
C ARG A 153 -6.68 -1.76 -4.64
N GLU A 154 -7.80 -1.23 -4.15
CA GLU A 154 -9.01 -2.03 -3.90
C GLU A 154 -9.62 -2.61 -5.18
N PRO A 155 -9.74 -1.86 -6.30
CA PRO A 155 -10.19 -2.44 -7.55
C PRO A 155 -9.28 -3.56 -8.06
N TYR A 156 -7.96 -3.43 -7.92
CA TYR A 156 -7.03 -4.47 -8.35
C TYR A 156 -7.16 -5.75 -7.50
N ILE A 157 -7.28 -5.62 -6.18
CA ILE A 157 -7.54 -6.77 -5.29
C ILE A 157 -8.85 -7.45 -5.68
N ALA A 158 -9.94 -6.68 -5.80
CA ALA A 158 -11.24 -7.22 -6.19
C ALA A 158 -11.22 -7.84 -7.60
N TYR A 159 -10.40 -7.33 -8.51
CA TYR A 159 -10.18 -7.92 -9.82
C TYR A 159 -9.48 -9.27 -9.71
N ARG A 160 -8.35 -9.38 -8.99
CA ARG A 160 -7.61 -10.64 -8.79
C ARG A 160 -8.50 -11.71 -8.17
N ASN A 161 -9.25 -11.38 -7.11
CA ASN A 161 -10.10 -12.34 -6.43
C ASN A 161 -11.24 -12.86 -7.33
N ARG A 162 -11.81 -11.99 -8.19
CA ARG A 162 -12.94 -12.37 -9.06
C ARG A 162 -12.50 -13.08 -10.33
N GLN A 163 -11.37 -12.71 -10.91
CA GLN A 163 -10.98 -13.15 -12.25
C GLN A 163 -9.80 -14.13 -12.25
N CYS A 164 -8.92 -14.04 -11.25
CA CYS A 164 -7.68 -14.82 -11.20
C CYS A 164 -7.70 -15.93 -10.15
N GLY A 165 -8.64 -15.87 -9.19
CA GLY A 165 -8.80 -16.91 -8.16
C GLY A 165 -7.79 -16.83 -7.03
N ASP A 166 -7.23 -15.65 -6.78
CA ASP A 166 -6.34 -15.34 -5.64
C ASP A 166 -7.07 -14.82 -4.40
#